data_AF-A0A836RSH2-F1
#
_entry.id   AF-A0A836RSH2-F1
#
_cell.length_a   1.000
_cell.length_b   1.000
_cell.length_c   1.000
_cell.angle_alpha   90.00
_cell.angle_beta   90.00
_cell.angle_gamma   90.00
#
_symmetry.space_group_name_H-M   'P 1'
#
loop_
_entity.id
_entity.type
_entity.pdbx_description
1 polymer ?
#
loop_
_entity_poly.entity_id
_entity_poly.type
_entity_poly.pdbx_seq_one_letter_code
_entity_poly.pdbx_strand_id
1 'polypeptide(L)'
;MEKGKKLLLTAIGAPHNGYEEVNWTMQEEKKETINTPLPLVAIASQWKVDEILILGTPEALDEKRPHYRQLLRELERFALQDRFHPMEIGALNTRDEFWQAFKTIIDYPLFKQREKVTLFVDLTFGYRIQPILIFLAAYFLNETVEPVELKKVYYGMDKAEPPRILNITELLYLLDWLKSVQMFTQGGSAKILADNISYICQKDFQDVAKSFREFADAYAFNYVSDLKQKAANFQKEYNNKNFRKNVRNEFPVFDLIHPYVNSFIKSFLDEDEVSMQLNAAKRNFEDEAYARAVIILREVYVTFFMTALNLTTNEERKDVEEILINRIYFSLFSKGDVKSVSETDKKEAQDHFQLLVRCFGQESLDRYYENWGGIRELRNNSGHIRKIDRGDKNNYYSKFESLKEKAYCSLQMAL
;
A
#
# COMPACT_ATOMS: atom_id res chain seq x y z
N MET A 1 6.01 18.37 26.05
CA MET A 1 4.75 17.63 25.82
C MET A 1 3.98 18.41 24.78
N GLU A 2 3.97 17.94 23.54
CA GLU A 2 3.12 18.56 22.51
C GLU A 2 1.66 18.43 22.95
N LYS A 3 0.97 19.57 23.08
CA LYS A 3 -0.46 19.63 23.42
C LYS A 3 -1.26 19.13 22.22
N GLY A 4 -1.59 17.85 22.21
CA GLY A 4 -2.61 17.29 21.32
C GLY A 4 -3.95 17.19 22.03
N LYS A 5 -5.05 17.29 21.29
CA LYS A 5 -6.41 17.10 21.80
C LYS A 5 -6.83 15.64 21.66
N LYS A 6 -7.51 15.10 22.67
CA LYS A 6 -8.11 13.77 22.66
C LYS A 6 -9.60 13.89 22.35
N LEU A 7 -10.06 13.24 21.29
CA LEU A 7 -11.45 13.24 20.87
C LEU A 7 -12.03 11.82 20.98
N LEU A 8 -13.21 11.68 21.60
CA LEU A 8 -14.04 10.48 21.47
C LEU A 8 -15.10 10.71 20.39
N LEU A 9 -15.14 9.84 19.37
CA LEU A 9 -16.18 9.79 18.36
C LEU A 9 -17.09 8.59 18.62
N THR A 10 -18.39 8.83 18.77
CA THR A 10 -19.37 7.79 19.10
C THR A 10 -20.73 8.10 18.48
N ALA A 11 -21.65 7.14 18.50
CA ALA A 11 -23.05 7.34 18.15
C ALA A 11 -23.98 7.01 19.32
N ILE A 12 -25.19 7.56 19.25
CA ILE A 12 -26.27 7.23 20.18
C ILE A 12 -27.53 6.77 19.43
N GLY A 13 -28.25 5.86 20.06
CA GLY A 13 -29.56 5.40 19.60
C GLY A 13 -30.70 6.17 20.25
N ALA A 14 -31.92 5.71 20.03
CA ALA A 14 -33.13 6.31 20.61
C ALA A 14 -34.01 5.25 21.31
N PRO A 15 -33.51 4.53 22.33
CA PRO A 15 -34.33 3.54 23.03
C PRO A 15 -35.50 4.23 23.75
N HIS A 16 -36.69 3.65 23.66
CA HIS A 16 -37.90 4.24 24.25
C HIS A 16 -37.81 4.46 25.76
N ASN A 17 -37.16 3.54 26.48
CA ASN A 17 -37.10 3.52 27.95
C ASN A 17 -35.73 3.98 28.51
N GLY A 18 -34.87 4.56 27.67
CA GLY A 18 -33.48 4.81 28.04
C GLY A 18 -32.63 3.54 28.01
N TYR A 19 -31.41 3.66 28.51
CA TYR A 19 -30.41 2.60 28.59
C TYR A 19 -30.39 2.00 30.01
N GLU A 20 -30.14 0.69 30.10
CA GLU A 20 -30.04 -0.02 31.38
C GLU A 20 -28.69 0.24 32.06
N GLU A 21 -28.68 0.29 33.39
CA GLU A 21 -27.45 0.46 34.17
C GLU A 21 -26.54 -0.77 34.01
N VAL A 22 -25.28 -0.52 33.66
CA VAL A 22 -24.28 -1.59 33.46
C VAL A 22 -23.01 -1.26 34.22
N ASN A 23 -22.39 -2.30 34.78
CA ASN A 23 -21.11 -2.22 35.48
C ASN A 23 -19.98 -2.52 34.49
N TRP A 24 -19.53 -1.50 33.77
CA TRP A 24 -18.54 -1.65 32.71
C TRP A 24 -17.13 -1.85 33.27
N THR A 25 -16.47 -2.91 32.81
CA THR A 25 -15.03 -3.11 33.08
C THR A 25 -14.24 -3.05 31.77
N MET A 26 -13.17 -2.25 31.72
CA MET A 26 -12.28 -2.18 30.57
C MET A 26 -11.37 -3.42 30.51
N GLN A 27 -11.45 -4.20 29.43
CA GLN A 27 -10.77 -5.50 29.35
C GLN A 27 -9.24 -5.42 29.42
N GLU A 28 -8.63 -4.39 28.82
CA GLU A 28 -7.16 -4.30 28.71
C GLU A 28 -6.47 -3.82 29.99
N GLU A 29 -7.18 -3.19 30.93
CA GLU A 29 -6.51 -2.40 31.98
C GLU A 29 -6.87 -2.80 33.42
N LYS A 30 -7.78 -3.77 33.65
CA LYS A 30 -8.20 -4.28 34.98
C LYS A 30 -8.17 -3.18 36.08
N LYS A 31 -8.77 -2.04 35.78
CA LYS A 31 -8.95 -0.94 36.73
C LYS A 31 -10.33 -0.36 36.58
N GLU A 32 -10.96 -0.22 37.73
CA GLU A 32 -12.22 0.47 38.02
C GLU A 32 -13.42 0.07 37.14
N THR A 33 -14.35 -0.65 37.77
CA THR A 33 -15.68 -0.85 37.20
C THR A 33 -16.45 0.46 37.28
N ILE A 34 -16.92 0.96 36.14
CA ILE A 34 -17.73 2.18 36.07
C ILE A 34 -19.19 1.78 35.90
N ASN A 35 -20.00 2.14 36.89
CA ASN A 35 -21.44 1.97 36.85
C ASN A 35 -22.08 3.12 36.08
N THR A 36 -22.51 2.85 34.85
CA THR A 36 -23.18 3.81 33.97
C THR A 36 -23.95 3.05 32.90
N PRO A 37 -25.07 3.57 32.39
CA PRO A 37 -25.79 2.94 31.29
C PRO A 37 -25.13 3.21 29.94
N LEU A 38 -24.09 4.06 29.90
CA LEU A 38 -23.46 4.54 28.67
C LEU A 38 -21.95 4.23 28.65
N PRO A 39 -21.48 3.27 27.84
CA PRO A 39 -20.07 2.89 27.79
C PRO A 39 -19.17 4.05 27.30
N LEU A 40 -19.69 4.97 26.49
CA LEU A 40 -18.98 6.18 26.08
C LEU A 40 -18.47 7.00 27.27
N VAL A 41 -19.22 7.04 28.38
CA VAL A 41 -18.85 7.79 29.58
C VAL A 41 -17.69 7.11 30.30
N ALA A 42 -17.72 5.78 30.39
CA ALA A 42 -16.62 5.00 30.92
C ALA A 42 -15.34 5.18 30.09
N ILE A 43 -15.44 5.15 28.75
CA ILE A 43 -14.32 5.36 27.83
C ILE A 43 -13.76 6.79 27.96
N ALA A 44 -14.63 7.80 27.91
CA ALA A 44 -14.25 9.20 28.01
C ALA A 44 -13.53 9.52 29.32
N SER A 45 -14.03 8.98 30.44
CA SER A 45 -13.45 9.12 31.77
C SER A 45 -12.08 8.47 31.87
N GLN A 46 -11.95 7.23 31.38
CA GLN A 46 -10.69 6.48 31.39
C GLN A 46 -9.58 7.22 30.65
N TRP A 47 -9.88 7.69 29.44
CA TRP A 47 -8.88 8.34 28.57
C TRP A 47 -8.69 9.82 28.83
N LYS A 48 -9.54 10.42 29.70
CA LYS A 48 -9.60 11.85 29.98
C LYS A 48 -9.65 12.63 28.67
N VAL A 49 -10.65 12.31 27.85
CA VAL A 49 -10.83 12.95 26.54
C VAL A 49 -11.15 14.43 26.71
N ASP A 50 -10.65 15.27 25.80
CA ASP A 50 -10.88 16.71 25.82
C ASP A 50 -12.23 17.07 25.17
N GLU A 51 -12.65 16.28 24.18
CA GLU A 51 -13.87 16.47 23.40
C GLU A 51 -14.58 15.13 23.18
N ILE A 52 -15.92 15.15 23.10
CA ILE A 52 -16.80 14.03 22.78
C ILE A 52 -17.72 14.48 21.65
N LEU A 53 -17.55 13.91 20.46
CA LEU A 53 -18.45 14.13 19.32
C LEU A 53 -19.45 12.97 19.27
N ILE A 54 -20.71 13.24 19.60
CA ILE A 54 -21.79 12.26 19.55
C ILE A 54 -22.59 12.42 18.27
N LEU A 55 -22.81 11.30 17.59
CA LEU A 55 -23.53 11.26 16.33
C LEU A 55 -24.90 10.62 16.52
N GLY A 56 -25.92 11.17 15.87
CA GLY A 56 -27.28 10.63 16.02
C GLY A 56 -28.23 11.04 14.91
N THR A 57 -29.38 10.36 14.87
CA THR A 57 -30.55 10.83 14.12
C THR A 57 -31.19 12.02 14.84
N PRO A 58 -32.07 12.80 14.18
CA PRO A 58 -32.86 13.82 14.88
C PRO A 58 -33.58 13.29 16.11
N GLU A 59 -34.13 12.06 16.03
CA GLU A 59 -34.82 11.43 17.16
C GLU A 59 -33.86 11.03 18.29
N ALA A 60 -32.66 10.57 17.95
CA ALA A 60 -31.65 10.19 18.94
C ALA A 60 -31.10 11.40 19.70
N LEU A 61 -31.09 12.58 19.07
CA LEU A 61 -30.61 13.84 19.65
C LEU A 61 -31.73 14.74 20.20
N ASP A 62 -32.98 14.27 20.25
CA ASP A 62 -34.10 15.03 20.81
C ASP A 62 -34.00 15.12 22.34
N GLU A 63 -33.70 16.32 22.84
CA GLU A 63 -33.56 16.64 24.27
C GLU A 63 -34.80 16.29 25.12
N LYS A 64 -35.98 16.19 24.47
CA LYS A 64 -37.22 15.85 25.17
C LYS A 64 -37.30 14.36 25.48
N ARG A 65 -36.51 13.51 24.83
CA ARG A 65 -36.59 12.05 24.99
C ARG A 65 -35.88 11.56 26.26
N PRO A 66 -36.38 10.49 26.90
CA PRO A 66 -35.81 9.97 28.15
C PRO A 66 -34.32 9.60 28.04
N HIS A 67 -33.91 8.96 26.93
CA HIS A 67 -32.53 8.51 26.73
C HIS A 67 -31.53 9.68 26.61
N TYR A 68 -31.93 10.78 25.96
CA TYR A 68 -31.07 11.95 25.83
C TYR A 68 -30.93 12.68 27.18
N ARG A 69 -32.01 12.80 27.96
CA ARG A 69 -31.92 13.33 29.33
C ARG A 69 -31.07 12.45 30.25
N GLN A 70 -31.09 11.14 30.04
CA GLN A 70 -30.19 10.22 30.75
C GLN A 70 -28.73 10.48 30.35
N LEU A 71 -28.43 10.64 29.06
CA LEU A 71 -27.10 11.06 28.59
C LEU A 71 -26.62 12.34 29.26
N LEU A 72 -27.42 13.41 29.28
CA LEU A 72 -27.02 14.67 29.90
C LEU A 72 -26.71 14.52 31.40
N ARG A 73 -27.52 13.74 32.13
CA ARG A 73 -27.28 13.45 33.56
C ARG A 73 -25.99 12.67 33.78
N GLU A 74 -25.70 11.69 32.93
CA GLU A 74 -24.46 10.93 33.02
C GLU A 74 -23.24 11.77 32.63
N LEU A 75 -23.34 12.64 31.63
CA LEU A 75 -22.25 13.58 31.32
C LEU A 75 -21.97 14.53 32.50
N GLU A 76 -23.00 15.06 33.15
CA GLU A 76 -22.85 15.89 34.35
C GLU A 76 -22.23 15.12 35.53
N ARG A 77 -22.75 13.91 35.81
CA ARG A 77 -22.26 13.02 36.88
C ARG A 77 -20.76 12.73 36.76
N PHE A 78 -20.23 12.68 35.54
CA PHE A 78 -18.81 12.41 35.27
C PHE A 78 -18.01 13.67 34.88
N ALA A 79 -18.58 14.87 35.01
CA ALA A 79 -17.93 16.15 34.68
C ALA A 79 -17.44 16.25 33.22
N LEU A 80 -18.25 15.75 32.28
CA LEU A 80 -18.00 15.70 30.84
C LEU A 80 -18.92 16.62 30.03
N GLN A 81 -19.86 17.31 30.66
CA GLN A 81 -20.88 18.13 29.99
C GLN A 81 -20.31 19.23 29.10
N ASP A 82 -19.19 19.85 29.50
CA ASP A 82 -18.56 20.95 28.73
C ASP A 82 -17.70 20.45 27.55
N ARG A 83 -17.57 19.12 27.40
CA ARG A 83 -16.77 18.45 26.35
C ARG A 83 -17.64 17.86 25.26
N PHE A 84 -18.96 17.98 25.40
CA PHE A 84 -19.94 17.26 24.60
C PHE A 84 -20.43 18.08 23.41
N HIS A 85 -20.35 17.50 22.22
CA HIS A 85 -20.79 18.11 20.97
C HIS A 85 -21.75 17.16 20.23
N PRO A 86 -23.06 17.44 20.20
CA PRO A 86 -24.00 16.67 19.40
C PRO A 86 -23.92 17.05 17.92
N MET A 87 -23.94 16.05 17.04
CA MET A 87 -23.92 16.22 15.61
C MET A 87 -24.94 15.30 14.94
N GLU A 88 -25.92 15.89 14.28
CA GLU A 88 -26.95 15.17 13.54
C GLU A 88 -26.38 14.67 12.20
N ILE A 89 -26.56 13.37 11.93
CA ILE A 89 -26.11 12.71 10.68
C ILE A 89 -27.23 11.97 9.95
N GLY A 90 -28.47 12.05 10.44
CA GLY A 90 -29.62 11.39 9.83
C GLY A 90 -29.59 9.86 9.96
N ALA A 91 -30.53 9.21 9.26
CA ALA A 91 -30.77 7.76 9.36
C ALA A 91 -29.94 6.90 8.40
N LEU A 92 -29.26 7.51 7.43
CA LEU A 92 -28.40 6.85 6.43
C LEU A 92 -29.16 5.84 5.55
N ASN A 93 -30.41 6.15 5.18
CA ASN A 93 -31.26 5.26 4.37
C ASN A 93 -30.94 5.32 2.87
N THR A 94 -30.27 6.39 2.42
CA THR A 94 -29.91 6.59 1.01
C THR A 94 -28.41 6.81 0.85
N ARG A 95 -27.91 6.63 -0.38
CA ARG A 95 -26.51 6.91 -0.74
C ARG A 95 -26.13 8.36 -0.43
N ASP A 96 -27.01 9.31 -0.72
CA ASP A 96 -26.74 10.74 -0.53
C ASP A 96 -26.70 11.10 0.96
N GLU A 97 -27.62 10.54 1.77
CA GLU A 97 -27.57 10.67 3.23
C GLU A 97 -26.26 10.11 3.79
N PHE A 98 -25.81 8.94 3.30
CA PHE A 98 -24.54 8.34 3.73
C PHE A 98 -23.34 9.26 3.44
N TRP A 99 -23.22 9.77 2.22
CA TRP A 99 -22.10 10.65 1.84
C TRP A 99 -22.15 12.00 2.53
N GLN A 100 -23.35 12.56 2.73
CA GLN A 100 -23.51 13.80 3.46
C GLN A 100 -23.08 13.62 4.93
N ALA A 101 -23.49 12.54 5.58
CA ALA A 101 -23.05 12.21 6.93
C ALA A 101 -21.54 12.00 7.03
N PHE A 102 -20.95 11.23 6.11
CA PHE A 102 -19.50 11.06 6.02
C PHE A 102 -18.78 12.41 5.93
N LYS A 103 -19.24 13.29 5.02
CA LYS A 103 -18.68 14.62 4.83
C LYS A 103 -18.80 15.47 6.11
N THR A 104 -19.97 15.49 6.74
CA THR A 104 -20.21 16.22 7.99
C THR A 104 -19.21 15.82 9.08
N ILE A 105 -18.91 14.52 9.22
CA ILE A 105 -17.94 14.01 10.20
C ILE A 105 -16.52 14.49 9.88
N ILE A 106 -16.05 14.28 8.66
CA ILE A 106 -14.66 14.62 8.29
C ILE A 106 -14.43 16.14 8.23
N ASP A 107 -15.48 16.93 7.99
CA ASP A 107 -15.42 18.39 7.96
C ASP A 107 -15.44 19.04 9.35
N TYR A 108 -15.53 18.25 10.43
CA TYR A 108 -15.57 18.74 11.80
C TYR A 108 -14.36 19.64 12.10
N PRO A 109 -14.54 20.84 12.68
CA PRO A 109 -13.49 21.86 12.78
C PRO A 109 -12.21 21.41 13.47
N LEU A 110 -12.28 20.42 14.37
CA LEU A 110 -11.11 19.90 15.06
C LEU A 110 -10.09 19.27 14.11
N PHE A 111 -10.55 18.59 13.06
CA PHE A 111 -9.68 17.92 12.09
C PHE A 111 -9.04 18.87 11.08
N LYS A 112 -9.45 20.15 11.07
CA LYS A 112 -8.89 21.19 10.19
C LYS A 112 -7.77 21.99 10.86
N GLN A 113 -7.50 21.73 12.13
CA GLN A 113 -6.48 22.41 12.92
C GLN A 113 -5.12 21.75 12.70
N ARG A 114 -4.04 22.51 12.94
CA ARG A 114 -2.66 21.97 12.88
C ARG A 114 -2.25 21.22 14.15
N GLU A 115 -3.13 21.16 15.15
CA GLU A 115 -2.87 20.48 16.43
C GLU A 115 -3.06 18.97 16.28
N LYS A 116 -2.25 18.18 16.99
CA LYS A 116 -2.39 16.72 17.04
C LYS A 116 -3.74 16.32 17.60
N VAL A 117 -4.48 15.45 16.91
CA VAL A 117 -5.75 14.88 17.40
C VAL A 117 -5.57 13.39 17.65
N THR A 118 -5.68 12.98 18.91
CA THR A 118 -5.75 11.56 19.28
C THR A 118 -7.20 11.13 19.33
N LEU A 119 -7.61 10.31 18.37
CA LEU A 119 -8.98 9.89 18.17
C LEU A 119 -9.24 8.53 18.84
N PHE A 120 -10.33 8.47 19.61
CA PHE A 120 -10.90 7.25 20.17
C PHE A 120 -12.27 7.04 19.54
N VAL A 121 -12.62 5.79 19.24
CA VAL A 121 -13.92 5.46 18.64
C VAL A 121 -14.67 4.50 19.55
N ASP A 122 -15.95 4.76 19.76
CA ASP A 122 -16.88 3.84 20.42
C ASP A 122 -17.97 3.41 19.43
N LEU A 123 -18.06 2.09 19.23
CA LEU A 123 -19.00 1.46 18.30
C LEU A 123 -20.17 0.77 19.00
N THR A 124 -20.37 1.00 20.30
CA THR A 124 -21.35 0.26 21.09
C THR A 124 -22.79 0.59 20.70
N PHE A 125 -23.07 1.88 20.53
CA PHE A 125 -24.40 2.38 20.18
C PHE A 125 -24.41 3.06 18.83
N GLY A 126 -25.62 3.33 18.36
CA GLY A 126 -25.88 3.99 17.09
C GLY A 126 -27.05 3.35 16.36
N TYR A 127 -27.65 4.09 15.45
CA TYR A 127 -28.73 3.59 14.64
C TYR A 127 -28.21 2.82 13.43
N ARG A 128 -28.45 1.50 13.40
CA ARG A 128 -28.14 0.62 12.26
C ARG A 128 -26.69 0.73 11.79
N ILE A 129 -26.45 1.34 10.62
CA ILE A 129 -25.14 1.40 9.96
C ILE A 129 -24.25 2.55 10.46
N GLN A 130 -24.76 3.43 11.34
CA GLN A 130 -23.98 4.55 11.89
C GLN A 130 -22.63 4.14 12.50
N PRO A 131 -22.52 3.08 13.34
CA PRO A 131 -21.23 2.66 13.88
C PRO A 131 -20.21 2.29 12.79
N ILE A 132 -20.66 1.66 11.70
CA ILE A 132 -19.80 1.30 10.56
C ILE A 132 -19.31 2.57 9.86
N LEU A 133 -20.20 3.53 9.61
CA LEU A 133 -19.83 4.82 9.01
C LEU A 133 -18.80 5.57 9.88
N ILE A 134 -19.01 5.57 11.20
CA ILE A 134 -18.13 6.21 12.17
C ILE A 134 -16.72 5.61 12.13
N PHE A 135 -16.64 4.29 12.16
CA PHE A 135 -15.38 3.57 12.06
C PHE A 135 -14.66 3.92 10.75
N LEU A 136 -15.36 3.90 9.61
CA LEU A 136 -14.78 4.23 8.31
C LEU A 136 -14.34 5.69 8.20
N ALA A 137 -15.10 6.64 8.77
CA ALA A 137 -14.73 8.05 8.81
C ALA A 137 -13.49 8.28 9.68
N ALA A 138 -13.41 7.63 10.85
CA ALA A 138 -12.26 7.69 11.73
C ALA A 138 -11.00 7.10 11.06
N TYR A 139 -11.13 5.95 10.40
CA TYR A 139 -10.03 5.34 9.64
C TYR A 139 -9.61 6.24 8.47
N PHE A 140 -10.55 6.81 7.72
CA PHE A 140 -10.23 7.76 6.65
C PHE A 140 -9.45 8.98 7.17
N LEU A 141 -9.85 9.56 8.29
CA LEU A 141 -9.15 10.69 8.90
C LEU A 141 -7.73 10.32 9.32
N ASN A 142 -7.53 9.15 9.94
CA ASN A 142 -6.20 8.62 10.27
C ASN A 142 -5.28 8.52 9.04
N GLU A 143 -5.83 8.07 7.92
CA GLU A 143 -5.05 7.81 6.70
C GLU A 143 -4.78 9.05 5.84
N THR A 144 -5.55 10.13 6.01
CA THR A 144 -5.55 11.26 5.05
C THR A 144 -5.32 12.63 5.67
N VAL A 145 -5.44 12.76 7.00
CA VAL A 145 -5.33 14.06 7.69
C VAL A 145 -4.24 13.98 8.76
N GLU A 146 -3.02 14.38 8.42
CA GLU A 146 -2.00 14.63 9.44
C GLU A 146 -2.32 15.93 10.20
N PRO A 147 -2.26 15.98 11.55
CA PRO A 147 -1.74 14.99 12.50
C PRO A 147 -2.79 14.17 13.28
N VAL A 148 -3.85 13.66 12.64
CA VAL A 148 -4.86 12.79 13.28
C VAL A 148 -4.30 11.37 13.50
N GLU A 149 -4.42 10.84 14.71
CA GLU A 149 -4.02 9.46 15.08
C GLU A 149 -5.22 8.74 15.68
N LEU A 150 -5.78 7.75 14.97
CA LEU A 150 -6.79 6.85 15.51
C LEU A 150 -6.15 5.85 16.47
N LYS A 151 -6.35 6.07 17.77
CA LYS A 151 -5.61 5.38 18.82
C LYS A 151 -6.23 4.07 19.26
N LYS A 152 -7.53 4.07 19.51
CA LYS A 152 -8.26 2.92 20.03
C LYS A 152 -9.69 2.90 19.51
N VAL A 153 -10.21 1.69 19.33
CA VAL A 153 -11.62 1.42 18.96
C VAL A 153 -12.22 0.51 20.02
N TYR A 154 -13.40 0.87 20.52
CA TYR A 154 -14.06 0.19 21.62
C TYR A 154 -15.45 -0.31 21.24
N TYR A 155 -15.87 -1.37 21.94
CA TYR A 155 -17.21 -1.92 21.85
C TYR A 155 -17.66 -2.47 23.21
N GLY A 156 -18.79 -2.00 23.71
CA GLY A 156 -19.42 -2.47 24.93
C GLY A 156 -20.19 -3.77 24.69
N MET A 157 -19.83 -4.79 25.46
CA MET A 157 -20.52 -6.08 25.53
C MET A 157 -21.35 -6.12 26.82
N ASP A 158 -22.57 -5.57 26.77
CA ASP A 158 -23.53 -5.53 27.88
C ASP A 158 -24.00 -6.94 28.31
N LYS A 159 -24.12 -7.86 27.35
CA LYS A 159 -24.54 -9.25 27.57
C LYS A 159 -23.40 -10.22 27.88
N ALA A 160 -22.16 -9.72 28.04
CA ALA A 160 -21.07 -10.56 28.50
C ALA A 160 -21.15 -10.82 30.00
N GLU A 161 -20.55 -11.91 30.47
CA GLU A 161 -20.46 -12.23 31.90
C GLU A 161 -18.98 -12.20 32.35
N PRO A 162 -18.56 -11.18 33.13
CA PRO A 162 -19.28 -9.93 33.43
C PRO A 162 -19.32 -8.98 32.21
N PRO A 163 -20.22 -7.96 32.23
CA PRO A 163 -20.26 -6.93 31.20
C PRO A 163 -18.93 -6.18 31.09
N ARG A 164 -18.51 -5.85 29.87
CA ARG A 164 -17.17 -5.29 29.62
C ARG A 164 -17.11 -4.43 28.37
N ILE A 165 -16.15 -3.52 28.35
CA ILE A 165 -15.79 -2.77 27.16
C ILE A 165 -14.55 -3.44 26.56
N LEU A 166 -14.73 -4.01 25.38
CA LEU A 166 -13.70 -4.67 24.60
C LEU A 166 -12.95 -3.62 23.79
N ASN A 167 -11.62 -3.68 23.82
CA ASN A 167 -10.80 -3.01 22.81
C ASN A 167 -10.80 -3.86 21.54
N ILE A 168 -11.30 -3.30 20.44
CA ILE A 168 -11.35 -3.91 19.11
C ILE A 168 -10.43 -3.18 18.12
N THR A 169 -9.39 -2.51 18.62
CA THR A 169 -8.34 -1.87 17.78
C THR A 169 -7.69 -2.85 16.80
N GLU A 170 -7.74 -4.16 17.07
CA GLU A 170 -7.34 -5.22 16.13
C GLU A 170 -7.99 -5.10 14.74
N LEU A 171 -9.19 -4.50 14.64
CA LEU A 171 -9.82 -4.21 13.34
C LEU A 171 -9.00 -3.25 12.48
N LEU A 172 -8.31 -2.28 13.10
CA LEU A 172 -7.43 -1.35 12.38
C LEU A 172 -6.22 -2.09 11.82
N TYR A 173 -5.59 -2.94 12.63
CA TYR A 173 -4.45 -3.72 12.18
C TYR A 173 -4.82 -4.61 10.99
N LEU A 174 -6.01 -5.22 10.98
CA LEU A 174 -6.49 -5.98 9.83
C LEU A 174 -6.60 -5.12 8.55
N LEU A 175 -7.10 -3.89 8.65
CA LEU A 175 -7.16 -2.96 7.52
C LEU A 175 -5.77 -2.52 7.05
N ASP A 176 -4.86 -2.22 7.98
CA ASP A 176 -3.49 -1.83 7.67
C ASP A 176 -2.73 -2.95 6.97
N TRP A 177 -2.90 -4.20 7.41
CA TRP A 177 -2.33 -5.38 6.76
C TRP A 177 -2.94 -5.61 5.37
N LEU A 178 -4.27 -5.50 5.22
CA LEU A 178 -4.93 -5.63 3.92
C LEU A 178 -4.38 -4.59 2.92
N LYS A 179 -4.32 -3.32 3.33
CA LYS A 179 -3.75 -2.22 2.53
C LYS A 179 -2.30 -2.51 2.16
N SER A 180 -1.49 -2.94 3.13
CA SER A 180 -0.06 -3.21 2.92
C SER A 180 0.18 -4.35 1.94
N VAL A 181 -0.60 -5.43 2.05
CA VAL A 181 -0.54 -6.55 1.10
C VAL A 181 -0.95 -6.09 -0.28
N GLN A 182 -2.05 -5.34 -0.41
CA GLN A 182 -2.51 -4.84 -1.70
C GLN A 182 -1.46 -3.93 -2.37
N MET A 183 -0.86 -3.00 -1.62
CA MET A 183 0.19 -2.12 -2.16
C MET A 183 1.46 -2.87 -2.54
N PHE A 184 1.77 -3.95 -1.83
CA PHE A 184 2.88 -4.82 -2.17
C PHE A 184 2.59 -5.65 -3.42
N THR A 185 1.40 -6.26 -3.52
CA THR A 185 1.06 -7.18 -4.63
C THR A 185 0.68 -6.49 -5.93
N GLN A 186 0.14 -5.26 -5.89
CA GLN A 186 -0.32 -4.53 -7.09
C GLN A 186 0.59 -3.39 -7.50
N GLY A 187 1.45 -2.87 -6.61
CA GLY A 187 2.31 -1.72 -6.89
C GLY A 187 3.80 -2.00 -6.69
N GLY A 188 4.13 -3.17 -6.14
CA GLY A 188 5.47 -3.54 -5.71
C GLY A 188 6.05 -2.67 -4.60
N SER A 189 5.21 -1.87 -3.94
CA SER A 189 5.63 -1.03 -2.82
C SER A 189 5.56 -1.84 -1.54
N ALA A 190 6.70 -2.39 -1.11
CA ALA A 190 6.83 -3.09 0.16
C ALA A 190 7.00 -2.15 1.37
N LYS A 191 7.05 -0.83 1.17
CA LYS A 191 7.33 0.15 2.22
C LYS A 191 6.35 0.05 3.40
N ILE A 192 5.04 0.12 3.13
CA ILE A 192 4.03 0.06 4.21
C ILE A 192 4.07 -1.30 4.92
N LEU A 193 4.25 -2.39 4.16
CA LEU A 193 4.37 -3.72 4.75
C LEU A 193 5.62 -3.84 5.65
N ALA A 194 6.74 -3.25 5.25
CA ALA A 194 7.96 -3.17 6.05
C ALA A 194 7.80 -2.27 7.29
N ASP A 195 7.05 -1.19 7.18
CA ASP A 195 6.73 -0.30 8.29
C ASP A 195 5.81 -0.99 9.31
N ASN A 196 4.79 -1.74 8.86
CA ASN A 196 3.96 -2.58 9.72
C ASN A 196 4.80 -3.64 10.43
N ILE A 197 5.67 -4.35 9.70
CA ILE A 197 6.60 -5.32 10.31
C ILE A 197 7.51 -4.62 11.33
N SER A 198 8.01 -3.41 11.03
CA SER A 198 8.85 -2.62 11.97
C SER A 198 8.09 -2.28 13.25
N TYR A 199 6.85 -1.81 13.11
CA TYR A 199 5.99 -1.41 14.23
C TYR A 199 5.75 -2.59 15.17
N ILE A 200 5.47 -3.75 14.59
CA ILE A 200 5.23 -5.02 15.30
C ILE A 200 6.49 -5.48 16.02
N CYS A 201 7.60 -5.49 15.31
CA CYS A 201 8.84 -6.08 15.79
C CYS A 201 9.56 -5.20 16.84
N GLN A 202 9.23 -3.90 16.91
CA GLN A 202 9.91 -2.94 17.79
C GLN A 202 11.44 -3.02 17.66
N LYS A 203 12.17 -3.34 18.74
CA LYS A 203 13.65 -3.48 18.73
C LYS A 203 14.11 -4.85 18.26
N ASP A 204 13.32 -5.88 18.47
CA ASP A 204 13.68 -7.24 18.08
C ASP A 204 13.34 -7.39 16.59
N PHE A 205 14.24 -7.88 15.73
CA PHE A 205 13.97 -8.04 14.27
C PHE A 205 13.93 -6.76 13.42
N GLN A 206 14.58 -5.67 13.85
CA GLN A 206 14.80 -4.51 12.97
C GLN A 206 15.52 -4.87 11.66
N ASP A 207 16.33 -5.93 11.67
CA ASP A 207 17.01 -6.44 10.48
C ASP A 207 16.04 -6.99 9.42
N VAL A 208 14.90 -7.57 9.82
CA VAL A 208 13.87 -8.02 8.87
C VAL A 208 13.23 -6.82 8.18
N ALA A 209 12.82 -5.82 8.96
CA ALA A 209 12.26 -4.59 8.42
C ALA A 209 13.25 -3.85 7.51
N LYS A 210 14.52 -3.75 7.94
CA LYS A 210 15.58 -3.10 7.18
C LYS A 210 15.85 -3.81 5.85
N SER A 211 16.10 -5.12 5.89
CA SER A 211 16.33 -5.91 4.68
C SER A 211 15.13 -5.87 3.74
N PHE A 212 13.91 -5.81 4.29
CA PHE A 212 12.72 -5.68 3.46
C PHE A 212 12.62 -4.32 2.77
N ARG A 213 12.85 -3.21 3.50
CA ARG A 213 12.91 -1.86 2.90
C ARG A 213 13.97 -1.77 1.81
N GLU A 214 15.16 -2.31 2.08
CA GLU A 214 16.24 -2.33 1.10
C GLU A 214 15.86 -3.07 -0.19
N PHE A 215 15.19 -4.22 -0.08
CA PHE A 215 14.65 -4.95 -1.23
C PHE A 215 13.53 -4.18 -1.93
N ALA A 216 12.60 -3.61 -1.18
CA ALA A 216 11.49 -2.81 -1.69
C ALA A 216 11.97 -1.62 -2.52
N ASP A 217 12.96 -0.89 -2.01
CA ASP A 217 13.56 0.25 -2.68
C ASP A 217 14.29 -0.20 -3.94
N ALA A 218 15.03 -1.31 -3.90
CA ALA A 218 15.68 -1.84 -5.09
C ALA A 218 14.69 -2.25 -6.19
N TYR A 219 13.56 -2.86 -5.81
CA TYR A 219 12.48 -3.16 -6.76
C TYR A 219 11.84 -1.89 -7.30
N ALA A 220 11.50 -0.92 -6.44
CA ALA A 220 10.80 0.29 -6.81
C ALA A 220 11.63 1.22 -7.73
N PHE A 221 12.94 1.30 -7.49
CA PHE A 221 13.88 2.14 -8.24
C PHE A 221 14.60 1.41 -9.39
N ASN A 222 14.21 0.17 -9.70
CA ASN A 222 14.85 -0.65 -10.74
C ASN A 222 16.38 -0.82 -10.53
N TYR A 223 16.84 -0.98 -9.29
CA TYR A 223 18.24 -1.35 -9.00
C TYR A 223 18.45 -2.84 -9.22
N VAL A 224 18.36 -3.24 -10.48
CA VAL A 224 18.33 -4.61 -10.94
C VAL A 224 19.57 -5.41 -10.52
N SER A 225 20.76 -4.80 -10.53
CA SER A 225 22.03 -5.44 -10.13
C SER A 225 22.02 -5.93 -8.68
N ASP A 226 21.29 -5.24 -7.81
CA ASP A 226 21.30 -5.50 -6.37
C ASP A 226 20.05 -6.29 -5.93
N LEU A 227 19.08 -6.44 -6.83
CA LEU A 227 17.75 -6.97 -6.53
C LEU A 227 17.83 -8.40 -6.01
N LYS A 228 18.63 -9.27 -6.64
CA LYS A 228 18.84 -10.66 -6.23
C LYS A 228 19.47 -10.76 -4.84
N GLN A 229 20.53 -9.98 -4.59
CA GLN A 229 21.22 -9.98 -3.31
C GLN A 229 20.31 -9.46 -2.19
N LYS A 230 19.56 -8.38 -2.44
CA LYS A 230 18.64 -7.80 -1.46
C LYS A 230 17.45 -8.73 -1.20
N ALA A 231 16.92 -9.39 -2.23
CA ALA A 231 15.91 -10.44 -2.08
C ALA A 231 16.42 -11.60 -1.21
N ALA A 232 17.68 -12.02 -1.39
CA ALA A 232 18.27 -13.12 -0.64
C ALA A 232 18.46 -12.76 0.84
N ASN A 233 18.95 -11.54 1.09
CA ASN A 233 19.09 -11.00 2.45
C ASN A 233 17.73 -10.94 3.15
N PHE A 234 16.71 -10.38 2.49
CA PHE A 234 15.37 -10.34 3.06
C PHE A 234 14.80 -11.74 3.28
N GLN A 235 14.94 -12.67 2.32
CA GLN A 235 14.44 -14.03 2.47
C GLN A 235 15.05 -14.74 3.68
N LYS A 236 16.36 -14.57 3.91
CA LYS A 236 17.06 -15.12 5.06
C LYS A 236 16.45 -14.63 6.38
N GLU A 237 16.28 -13.33 6.51
CA GLU A 237 15.71 -12.73 7.73
C GLU A 237 14.23 -13.07 7.90
N TYR A 238 13.45 -13.02 6.82
CA TYR A 238 12.03 -13.37 6.78
C TYR A 238 11.75 -14.85 7.09
N ASN A 239 12.72 -15.73 6.80
CA ASN A 239 12.64 -17.17 7.09
C ASN A 239 13.18 -17.53 8.47
N ASN A 240 13.66 -16.55 9.25
CA ASN A 240 14.11 -16.78 10.61
C ASN A 240 12.96 -17.35 11.47
N LYS A 241 13.19 -18.53 12.07
CA LYS A 241 12.16 -19.24 12.85
C LYS A 241 11.69 -18.45 14.06
N ASN A 242 12.58 -17.70 14.72
CA ASN A 242 12.23 -16.89 15.89
C ASN A 242 11.34 -15.71 15.47
N PHE A 243 11.70 -15.04 14.37
CA PHE A 243 10.88 -13.99 13.79
C PHE A 243 9.46 -14.50 13.46
N ARG A 244 9.37 -15.59 12.68
CA ARG A 244 8.07 -16.15 12.27
C ARG A 244 7.23 -16.59 13.46
N LYS A 245 7.83 -17.21 14.48
CA LYS A 245 7.12 -17.61 15.70
C LYS A 245 6.58 -16.40 16.45
N ASN A 246 7.38 -15.34 16.60
CA ASN A 246 6.99 -14.14 17.33
C ASN A 246 5.89 -13.37 16.61
N VAL A 247 6.08 -13.07 15.31
CA VAL A 247 5.07 -12.35 14.52
C VAL A 247 3.76 -13.13 14.44
N ARG A 248 3.81 -14.47 14.30
CA ARG A 248 2.59 -15.30 14.28
C ARG A 248 1.80 -15.25 15.59
N ASN A 249 2.50 -15.22 16.73
CA ASN A 249 1.86 -15.16 18.04
C ASN A 249 1.17 -13.81 18.28
N GLU A 250 1.79 -12.72 17.81
CA GLU A 250 1.25 -11.37 18.01
C GLU A 250 0.24 -10.98 16.92
N PHE A 251 0.43 -11.46 15.69
CA PHE A 251 -0.36 -11.09 14.52
C PHE A 251 -0.68 -12.31 13.66
N PRO A 252 -1.74 -13.08 14.00
CA PRO A 252 -2.13 -14.29 13.25
C PRO A 252 -2.39 -14.04 11.75
N VAL A 253 -2.75 -12.82 11.36
CA VAL A 253 -2.92 -12.41 9.96
C VAL A 253 -1.64 -12.61 9.13
N PHE A 254 -0.46 -12.63 9.77
CA PHE A 254 0.81 -12.88 9.11
C PHE A 254 0.83 -14.23 8.37
N ASP A 255 0.16 -15.26 8.89
CA ASP A 255 0.09 -16.56 8.20
C ASP A 255 -0.66 -16.48 6.86
N LEU A 256 -1.64 -15.58 6.76
CA LEU A 256 -2.44 -15.41 5.54
C LEU A 256 -1.65 -14.70 4.44
N ILE A 257 -0.78 -13.76 4.83
CA ILE A 257 0.03 -12.98 3.87
C ILE A 257 1.33 -13.69 3.51
N HIS A 258 1.82 -14.58 4.38
CA HIS A 258 3.12 -15.23 4.24
C HIS A 258 3.32 -15.93 2.87
N PRO A 259 2.36 -16.71 2.35
CA PRO A 259 2.50 -17.35 1.04
C PRO A 259 2.72 -16.35 -0.10
N TYR A 260 2.05 -15.18 -0.04
CA TYR A 260 2.16 -14.14 -1.06
C TYR A 260 3.54 -13.48 -1.03
N VAL A 261 4.02 -13.08 0.16
CA VAL A 261 5.35 -12.50 0.32
C VAL A 261 6.44 -13.50 -0.10
N ASN A 262 6.33 -14.76 0.36
CA ASN A 262 7.31 -15.78 0.04
C ASN A 262 7.34 -16.12 -1.46
N SER A 263 6.18 -16.23 -2.11
CA SER A 263 6.09 -16.47 -3.55
C SER A 263 6.68 -15.31 -4.35
N PHE A 264 6.41 -14.06 -3.93
CA PHE A 264 6.99 -12.87 -4.56
C PHE A 264 8.51 -12.89 -4.51
N ILE A 265 9.09 -13.06 -3.32
CA ILE A 265 10.55 -13.06 -3.13
C ILE A 265 11.22 -14.22 -3.88
N LYS A 266 10.62 -15.41 -3.87
CA LYS A 266 11.15 -16.58 -4.57
C LYS A 266 11.34 -16.34 -6.07
N SER A 267 10.46 -15.55 -6.70
CA SER A 267 10.60 -15.20 -8.12
C SER A 267 11.83 -14.36 -8.47
N PHE A 268 12.57 -13.86 -7.47
CA PHE A 268 13.83 -13.14 -7.68
C PHE A 268 15.08 -13.96 -7.38
N LEU A 269 14.94 -15.18 -6.84
CA LEU A 269 16.06 -15.97 -6.30
C LEU A 269 16.42 -17.19 -7.14
N ASP A 270 15.39 -17.87 -7.66
CA ASP A 270 15.56 -19.17 -8.31
C ASP A 270 16.00 -19.09 -9.77
N GLU A 271 16.21 -17.88 -10.27
CA GLU A 271 16.43 -17.60 -11.68
C GLU A 271 17.83 -17.04 -11.94
N ASP A 272 18.36 -17.33 -13.13
CA ASP A 272 19.50 -16.60 -13.67
C ASP A 272 19.15 -15.10 -13.81
N GLU A 273 20.16 -14.25 -13.97
CA GLU A 273 19.93 -12.81 -13.93
C GLU A 273 18.99 -12.32 -15.05
N VAL A 274 19.05 -12.93 -16.24
CA VAL A 274 18.19 -12.58 -17.38
C VAL A 274 16.73 -12.97 -17.08
N SER A 275 16.51 -14.20 -16.63
CA SER A 275 15.17 -14.69 -16.25
C SER A 275 14.57 -13.86 -15.10
N MET A 276 15.36 -13.57 -14.06
CA MET A 276 14.94 -12.72 -12.94
C MET A 276 14.48 -11.34 -13.42
N GLN A 277 15.26 -10.71 -14.30
CA GLN A 277 14.93 -9.41 -14.88
C GLN A 277 13.66 -9.47 -15.74
N LEU A 278 13.47 -10.54 -16.51
CA LEU A 278 12.26 -10.78 -17.30
C LEU A 278 11.02 -10.89 -16.42
N ASN A 279 11.11 -11.63 -15.32
CA ASN A 279 10.03 -11.73 -14.34
C ASN A 279 9.72 -10.38 -13.70
N ALA A 280 10.75 -9.61 -13.33
CA ALA A 280 10.57 -8.27 -12.78
C ALA A 280 9.87 -7.33 -13.80
N ALA A 281 10.24 -7.40 -15.07
CA ALA A 281 9.59 -6.64 -16.14
C ALA A 281 8.13 -7.06 -16.35
N LYS A 282 7.85 -8.37 -16.38
CA LYS A 282 6.50 -8.92 -16.51
C LYS A 282 5.59 -8.48 -15.37
N ARG A 283 6.07 -8.55 -14.12
CA ARG A 283 5.28 -8.09 -12.96
C ARG A 283 5.01 -6.59 -13.00
N ASN A 284 6.03 -5.76 -13.25
CA ASN A 284 5.83 -4.32 -13.42
C ASN A 284 4.84 -4.00 -14.55
N PHE A 285 4.74 -4.84 -15.57
CA PHE A 285 3.72 -4.71 -16.59
C PHE A 285 2.33 -5.02 -16.03
N GLU A 286 2.16 -6.17 -15.37
CA GLU A 286 0.90 -6.61 -14.76
C GLU A 286 0.38 -5.58 -13.73
N ASP A 287 1.30 -4.90 -13.05
CA ASP A 287 1.06 -3.81 -12.08
C ASP A 287 0.80 -2.43 -12.74
N GLU A 288 0.62 -2.40 -14.06
CA GLU A 288 0.43 -1.17 -14.87
C GLU A 288 1.61 -0.17 -14.79
N ALA A 289 2.76 -0.59 -14.27
CA ALA A 289 3.97 0.20 -14.14
C ALA A 289 4.83 0.16 -15.42
N TYR A 290 4.21 0.54 -16.54
CA TYR A 290 4.74 0.35 -17.90
C TYR A 290 6.12 0.96 -18.13
N ALA A 291 6.35 2.18 -17.66
CA ALA A 291 7.66 2.83 -17.79
C ALA A 291 8.77 2.03 -17.10
N ARG A 292 8.48 1.48 -15.91
CA ARG A 292 9.44 0.62 -15.18
C ARG A 292 9.66 -0.69 -15.91
N ALA A 293 8.58 -1.33 -16.39
CA ALA A 293 8.68 -2.55 -17.17
C ALA A 293 9.56 -2.39 -18.42
N VAL A 294 9.38 -1.31 -19.19
CA VAL A 294 10.21 -1.01 -20.38
C VAL A 294 11.68 -0.78 -20.02
N ILE A 295 11.96 -0.09 -18.91
CA ILE A 295 13.33 0.13 -18.43
C ILE A 295 13.98 -1.20 -18.06
N ILE A 296 13.27 -2.08 -17.34
CA ILE A 296 13.80 -3.40 -16.98
C ILE A 296 14.02 -4.25 -18.24
N LEU A 297 13.06 -4.27 -19.18
CA LEU A 297 13.23 -4.98 -20.46
C LEU A 297 14.47 -4.51 -21.22
N ARG A 298 14.78 -3.22 -21.20
CA ARG A 298 16.03 -2.72 -21.78
C ARG A 298 17.25 -3.35 -21.11
N GLU A 299 17.27 -3.42 -19.79
CA GLU A 299 18.38 -4.03 -19.04
C GLU A 299 18.51 -5.55 -19.28
N VAL A 300 17.40 -6.26 -19.48
CA VAL A 300 17.40 -7.68 -19.88
C VAL A 300 18.26 -7.89 -21.13
N TYR A 301 18.08 -7.02 -22.12
CA TYR A 301 18.75 -7.13 -23.42
C TYR A 301 20.26 -6.90 -23.30
N VAL A 302 20.69 -5.99 -22.42
CA VAL A 302 22.11 -5.77 -22.11
C VAL A 302 22.69 -6.96 -21.35
N THR A 303 21.98 -7.41 -20.31
CA THR A 303 22.41 -8.52 -19.46
C THR A 303 22.52 -9.83 -20.24
N PHE A 304 21.60 -10.08 -21.18
CA PHE A 304 21.65 -11.21 -22.10
C PHE A 304 22.96 -11.25 -22.90
N PHE A 305 23.32 -10.15 -23.57
CA PHE A 305 24.57 -10.12 -24.34
C PHE A 305 25.82 -10.20 -23.48
N MET A 306 25.83 -9.53 -22.32
CA MET A 306 26.92 -9.66 -21.35
C MET A 306 27.12 -11.13 -20.95
N THR A 307 26.01 -11.84 -20.66
CA THR A 307 26.05 -13.25 -20.24
C THR A 307 26.48 -14.17 -21.37
N ALA A 308 25.87 -14.02 -22.56
CA ALA A 308 26.12 -14.88 -23.70
C ALA A 308 27.54 -14.73 -24.27
N LEU A 309 28.15 -13.55 -24.10
CA LEU A 309 29.53 -13.26 -24.49
C LEU A 309 30.53 -13.43 -23.34
N ASN A 310 30.06 -13.83 -22.14
CA ASN A 310 30.87 -14.01 -20.94
C ASN A 310 31.67 -12.76 -20.53
N LEU A 311 31.03 -11.59 -20.62
CA LEU A 311 31.54 -10.28 -20.26
C LEU A 311 31.08 -9.92 -18.83
N THR A 312 31.90 -9.18 -18.07
CA THR A 312 31.63 -8.96 -16.63
C THR A 312 31.93 -7.54 -16.13
N THR A 313 32.62 -6.71 -16.92
CA THR A 313 33.06 -5.38 -16.50
C THR A 313 32.08 -4.29 -16.90
N ASN A 314 32.14 -3.15 -16.20
CA ASN A 314 31.33 -1.97 -16.54
C ASN A 314 31.73 -1.32 -17.87
N GLU A 315 32.98 -1.50 -18.31
CA GLU A 315 33.47 -1.01 -19.59
C GLU A 315 32.90 -1.85 -20.73
N GLU A 316 32.98 -3.18 -20.62
CA GLU A 316 32.35 -4.11 -21.56
C GLU A 316 30.83 -3.90 -21.64
N ARG A 317 30.16 -3.59 -20.52
CA ARG A 317 28.72 -3.27 -20.53
C ARG A 317 28.42 -2.05 -21.41
N LYS A 318 29.24 -1.00 -21.33
CA LYS A 318 29.09 0.18 -22.19
C LYS A 318 29.32 -0.18 -23.65
N ASP A 319 30.31 -1.01 -23.94
CA ASP A 319 30.60 -1.49 -25.29
C ASP A 319 29.42 -2.29 -25.85
N VAL A 320 28.80 -3.17 -25.06
CA VAL A 320 27.58 -3.91 -25.46
C VAL A 320 26.45 -2.94 -25.79
N GLU A 321 26.21 -1.94 -24.93
CA GLU A 321 25.16 -0.95 -25.16
C GLU A 321 25.41 -0.11 -26.42
N GLU A 322 26.64 0.35 -26.62
CA GLU A 322 27.00 1.27 -27.71
C GLU A 322 27.16 0.53 -29.04
N ILE A 323 27.96 -0.54 -29.06
CA ILE A 323 28.38 -1.24 -30.27
C ILE A 323 27.35 -2.28 -30.67
N LEU A 324 27.03 -3.22 -29.78
CA LEU A 324 26.16 -4.33 -30.16
C LEU A 324 24.72 -3.88 -30.28
N ILE A 325 24.23 -3.12 -29.32
CA ILE A 325 22.81 -2.81 -29.27
C ILE A 325 22.47 -1.57 -30.10
N ASN A 326 23.15 -0.44 -29.87
CA ASN A 326 22.80 0.81 -30.54
C ASN A 326 23.34 0.91 -31.97
N ARG A 327 24.64 0.65 -32.19
CA ARG A 327 25.26 0.80 -33.52
C ARG A 327 24.70 -0.18 -34.53
N ILE A 328 24.55 -1.46 -34.19
CA ILE A 328 23.92 -2.46 -35.08
C ILE A 328 22.47 -2.07 -35.39
N TYR A 329 21.68 -1.73 -34.37
CA TYR A 329 20.29 -1.32 -34.57
C TYR A 329 20.18 -0.13 -35.53
N PHE A 330 20.93 0.95 -35.28
CA PHE A 330 20.85 2.14 -36.12
C PHE A 330 21.36 1.93 -37.54
N SER A 331 22.41 1.12 -37.70
CA SER A 331 23.03 0.87 -39.00
C SER A 331 22.20 -0.05 -39.88
N LEU A 332 21.55 -1.06 -39.29
CA LEU A 332 20.93 -2.17 -40.04
C LEU A 332 19.40 -2.23 -39.95
N PHE A 333 18.80 -1.73 -38.86
CA PHE A 333 17.38 -1.95 -38.56
C PHE A 333 16.55 -0.66 -38.43
N SER A 334 17.17 0.50 -38.20
CA SER A 334 16.42 1.75 -38.09
C SER A 334 15.92 2.24 -39.46
N LYS A 335 14.61 2.56 -39.54
CA LYS A 335 13.92 2.91 -40.81
C LYS A 335 13.75 4.42 -41.03
N GLY A 336 14.45 5.30 -40.31
CA GLY A 336 14.26 6.76 -40.35
C GLY A 336 15.55 7.59 -40.41
N ASP A 337 15.42 8.90 -40.66
CA ASP A 337 16.47 9.94 -40.80
C ASP A 337 17.30 10.16 -39.51
N VAL A 338 17.89 9.10 -38.98
CA VAL A 338 19.02 9.21 -38.07
C VAL A 338 20.18 9.74 -38.91
N LYS A 339 20.80 10.86 -38.48
CA LYS A 339 22.01 11.45 -39.09
C LYS A 339 22.85 10.35 -39.73
N SER A 340 23.03 10.43 -41.04
CA SER A 340 23.67 9.42 -41.90
C SER A 340 24.77 8.66 -41.15
N VAL A 341 24.45 7.45 -40.67
CA VAL A 341 25.44 6.54 -40.11
C VAL A 341 26.49 6.30 -41.20
N SER A 342 27.77 6.47 -40.85
CA SER A 342 28.82 6.44 -41.87
C SER A 342 28.89 5.07 -42.54
N GLU A 343 29.36 5.02 -43.79
CA GLU A 343 29.48 3.75 -44.52
C GLU A 343 30.46 2.79 -43.84
N THR A 344 31.45 3.33 -43.12
CA THR A 344 32.36 2.58 -42.25
C THR A 344 31.62 1.98 -41.06
N ASP A 345 30.76 2.76 -40.40
CA ASP A 345 29.96 2.27 -39.27
C ASP A 345 28.99 1.17 -39.67
N LYS A 346 28.36 1.30 -40.85
CA LYS A 346 27.49 0.24 -41.38
C LYS A 346 28.27 -1.04 -41.63
N LYS A 347 29.45 -0.94 -42.23
CA LYS A 347 30.30 -2.11 -42.50
C LYS A 347 30.71 -2.81 -41.21
N GLU A 348 31.22 -2.07 -40.23
CA GLU A 348 31.61 -2.63 -38.94
C GLU A 348 30.41 -3.23 -38.17
N ALA A 349 29.25 -2.57 -38.22
CA ALA A 349 28.03 -3.12 -37.66
C ALA A 349 27.61 -4.43 -38.34
N GLN A 350 27.76 -4.52 -39.66
CA GLN A 350 27.45 -5.72 -40.43
C GLN A 350 28.41 -6.87 -40.10
N ASP A 351 29.70 -6.58 -39.93
CA ASP A 351 30.70 -7.57 -39.53
C ASP A 351 30.41 -8.12 -38.13
N HIS A 352 30.13 -7.24 -37.15
CA HIS A 352 29.72 -7.65 -35.80
C HIS A 352 28.41 -8.44 -35.81
N PHE A 353 27.42 -8.01 -36.60
CA PHE A 353 26.15 -8.72 -36.71
C PHE A 353 26.33 -10.12 -37.31
N GLN A 354 27.15 -10.28 -38.34
CA GLN A 354 27.46 -11.60 -38.92
C GLN A 354 28.19 -12.53 -37.95
N LEU A 355 29.01 -11.99 -37.05
CA LEU A 355 29.59 -12.78 -35.96
C LEU A 355 28.50 -13.29 -35.02
N LEU A 356 27.57 -12.43 -34.61
CA LEU A 356 26.45 -12.83 -33.75
C LEU A 356 25.55 -13.86 -34.46
N VAL A 357 25.30 -13.72 -35.76
CA VAL A 357 24.49 -14.67 -36.55
C VAL A 357 25.04 -16.09 -36.48
N ARG A 358 26.37 -16.25 -36.42
CA ARG A 358 27.01 -17.55 -36.24
C ARG A 358 26.78 -18.15 -34.86
N CYS A 359 26.56 -17.32 -33.85
CA CYS A 359 26.34 -17.74 -32.46
C CYS A 359 24.86 -18.00 -32.15
N PHE A 360 23.96 -17.15 -32.64
CA PHE A 360 22.55 -17.13 -32.22
C PHE A 360 21.55 -17.45 -33.35
N GLY A 361 22.01 -17.48 -34.61
CA GLY A 361 21.15 -17.62 -35.78
C GLY A 361 20.54 -16.29 -36.25
N GLN A 362 20.36 -16.17 -37.56
CA GLN A 362 19.86 -14.96 -38.22
C GLN A 362 18.43 -14.60 -37.77
N GLU A 363 17.53 -15.57 -37.80
CA GLU A 363 16.09 -15.35 -37.53
C GLU A 363 15.83 -14.87 -36.09
N SER A 364 16.62 -15.34 -35.13
CA SER A 364 16.53 -14.93 -33.73
C SER A 364 17.02 -13.50 -33.53
N LEU A 365 18.14 -13.15 -34.17
CA LEU A 365 18.71 -11.80 -34.06
C LEU A 365 17.89 -10.74 -34.79
N ASP A 366 17.32 -11.06 -35.96
CA ASP A 366 16.43 -10.13 -36.67
C ASP A 366 15.22 -9.77 -35.79
N ARG A 367 14.56 -10.77 -35.20
CA ARG A 367 13.46 -10.56 -34.25
C ARG A 367 13.90 -9.78 -33.01
N TYR A 368 15.09 -10.06 -32.49
CA TYR A 368 15.66 -9.33 -31.36
C TYR A 368 15.77 -7.83 -31.65
N TYR A 369 16.39 -7.44 -32.77
CA TYR A 369 16.63 -6.03 -33.09
C TYR A 369 15.36 -5.29 -33.49
N GLU A 370 14.39 -5.96 -34.12
CA GLU A 370 13.06 -5.40 -34.34
C GLU A 370 12.38 -5.01 -33.02
N ASN A 371 12.42 -5.90 -32.02
CA ASN A 371 11.80 -5.64 -30.71
C ASN A 371 12.57 -4.61 -29.88
N TRP A 372 13.90 -4.64 -29.95
CA TRP A 372 14.74 -3.62 -29.31
C TRP A 372 14.37 -2.21 -29.78
N GLY A 373 14.10 -2.03 -31.08
CA GLY A 373 13.65 -0.76 -31.65
C GLY A 373 12.37 -0.25 -30.99
N GLY A 374 11.36 -1.11 -30.85
CA GLY A 374 10.11 -0.76 -30.20
C GLY A 374 10.25 -0.43 -28.71
N ILE A 375 11.05 -1.21 -27.96
CA ILE A 375 11.36 -0.94 -26.54
C ILE A 375 12.06 0.41 -26.39
N ARG A 376 13.03 0.70 -27.24
CA ARG A 376 13.77 1.97 -27.25
C ARG A 376 12.85 3.16 -27.51
N GLU A 377 11.99 3.08 -28.51
CA GLU A 377 11.03 4.13 -28.83
C GLU A 377 10.07 4.38 -27.67
N LEU A 378 9.49 3.33 -27.09
CA LEU A 378 8.64 3.43 -25.91
C LEU A 378 9.38 4.06 -24.72
N ARG A 379 10.63 3.66 -24.45
CA ARG A 379 11.42 4.26 -23.37
C ARG A 379 11.62 5.76 -23.60
N ASN A 380 12.02 6.16 -24.81
CA ASN A 380 12.24 7.57 -25.14
C ASN A 380 10.95 8.38 -24.99
N ASN A 381 9.82 7.83 -25.45
CA ASN A 381 8.51 8.45 -25.28
C ASN A 381 8.10 8.56 -23.80
N SER A 382 8.39 7.53 -22.99
CA SER A 382 8.17 7.55 -21.53
C SER A 382 9.05 8.57 -20.82
N GLY A 383 10.29 8.76 -21.25
CA GLY A 383 11.21 9.76 -20.70
C GLY A 383 10.89 11.20 -21.10
N HIS A 384 10.11 11.40 -22.17
CA HIS A 384 9.76 12.70 -22.73
C HIS A 384 8.25 13.06 -22.59
N ILE A 385 7.56 12.52 -21.58
CA ILE A 385 6.11 12.68 -21.28
C ILE A 385 5.54 14.12 -21.38
N ARG A 386 6.35 15.17 -21.42
CA ARG A 386 5.92 16.56 -21.58
C ARG A 386 5.08 16.86 -22.85
N LYS A 387 4.90 15.93 -23.80
CA LYS A 387 4.20 16.18 -25.08
C LYS A 387 3.22 15.09 -25.54
N ILE A 388 2.62 14.31 -24.64
CA ILE A 388 1.58 13.34 -25.06
C ILE A 388 0.20 14.01 -24.99
N ASP A 389 -0.39 14.29 -26.15
CA ASP A 389 -1.75 14.80 -26.25
C ASP A 389 -2.77 13.71 -25.87
N ARG A 390 -3.92 14.09 -25.30
CA ARG A 390 -4.88 13.14 -24.65
C ARG A 390 -5.44 12.08 -25.60
N GLY A 391 -5.37 12.28 -26.92
CA GLY A 391 -5.83 11.33 -27.94
C GLY A 391 -4.91 10.12 -28.17
N ASP A 392 -3.63 10.18 -27.78
CA ASP A 392 -2.63 9.17 -28.13
C ASP A 392 -2.45 8.06 -27.06
N LYS A 393 -3.14 8.16 -25.91
CA LYS A 393 -3.02 7.20 -24.80
C LYS A 393 -3.45 5.77 -25.16
N ASN A 394 -4.53 5.61 -25.93
CA ASN A 394 -5.02 4.29 -26.35
C ASN A 394 -4.09 3.60 -27.36
N ASN A 395 -3.35 4.39 -28.16
CA ASN A 395 -2.34 3.90 -29.11
C ASN A 395 -1.06 3.46 -28.39
N TYR A 396 -0.72 4.12 -27.28
CA TYR A 396 0.42 3.75 -26.46
C TYR A 396 0.23 2.41 -25.74
N TYR A 397 -0.96 2.19 -25.17
CA TYR A 397 -1.31 0.94 -24.47
C TYR A 397 -1.26 -0.26 -25.43
N SER A 398 -1.89 -0.15 -26.61
CA SER A 398 -1.94 -1.25 -27.58
C SER A 398 -0.56 -1.56 -28.18
N LYS A 399 0.26 -0.54 -28.45
CA LYS A 399 1.67 -0.72 -28.86
C LYS A 399 2.48 -1.43 -27.79
N PHE A 400 2.26 -1.11 -26.51
CA PHE A 400 2.97 -1.71 -25.41
C PHE A 400 2.61 -3.19 -25.19
N GLU A 401 1.32 -3.56 -25.23
CA GLU A 401 0.90 -4.97 -25.18
C GLU A 401 1.53 -5.81 -26.30
N SER A 402 1.48 -5.29 -27.54
CA SER A 402 2.09 -5.96 -28.69
C SER A 402 3.61 -6.13 -28.52
N LEU A 403 4.29 -5.11 -27.99
CA LEU A 403 5.74 -5.16 -27.78
C LEU A 403 6.15 -6.06 -26.61
N LYS A 404 5.35 -6.15 -25.54
CA LYS A 404 5.59 -7.11 -24.44
C LYS A 404 5.55 -8.54 -24.96
N GLU A 405 4.49 -8.92 -25.65
CA GLU A 405 4.29 -10.30 -26.12
C GLU A 405 5.43 -10.72 -27.06
N LYS A 406 5.82 -9.81 -27.96
CA LYS A 406 6.94 -10.04 -28.88
C LYS A 406 8.31 -10.08 -28.18
N ALA A 407 8.55 -9.21 -27.19
CA ALA A 407 9.78 -9.21 -26.42
C ALA A 407 9.94 -10.50 -25.60
N TYR A 408 8.86 -10.94 -24.93
CA TYR A 408 8.84 -12.20 -24.19
C TYR A 408 9.12 -13.40 -25.10
N CYS A 409 8.42 -13.50 -26.24
CA CYS A 409 8.65 -14.58 -27.21
C CYS A 409 10.07 -14.57 -27.78
N SER A 410 10.64 -13.40 -28.07
CA SER A 410 11.97 -13.32 -28.68
C SER A 410 13.09 -13.67 -27.73
N LEU A 411 12.93 -13.32 -26.45
CA LEU A 411 13.89 -13.71 -25.41
C LEU A 411 13.80 -15.20 -25.09
N GLN A 412 12.61 -15.78 -25.06
CA GLN A 412 12.41 -17.23 -24.91
C GLN A 412 12.94 -18.05 -26.08
N MET A 413 13.03 -17.47 -27.28
CA MET A 413 13.61 -18.15 -28.45
C MET A 413 15.14 -18.02 -28.53
N ALA A 414 15.71 -17.03 -27.84
CA ALA A 414 17.15 -16.76 -27.85
C ALA A 414 17.90 -17.47 -26.71
N LEU A 415 17.20 -17.78 -25.60
CA LEU A 415 17.61 -18.71 -24.54
C LEU A 415 17.37 -20.15 -24.98
#